data_AF-A0AAD8C606-F1
#
_entry.id   AF-A0AAD8C606-F1
#
_cell.length_a   1.000
_cell.length_b   1.000
_cell.length_c   1.000
_cell.angle_alpha   90.00
_cell.angle_beta   90.00
_cell.angle_gamma   90.00
#
_symmetry.space_group_name_H-M   'P 1'
#
loop_
_entity.id
_entity.type
_entity.pdbx_description
1 polymer ?
#
loop_
_entity_poly.entity_id
_entity_poly.type
_entity_poly.pdbx_seq_one_letter_code
_entity_poly.pdbx_strand_id
1 'polypeptide(L)'
;MVDRLTFHGHRYVDENFKEAQAARERLMIELDKPLIQDTTFTETSLITQKFETVSKIKEYRERHEQLTALLQRADSLLDSVISQDKGTGALHDIALTVHSLKSSVESEIKIAHTLIIEIEKFKEERKMTTQEFEAEKKEWEKKRAEKDKEIEHLKRLYREIKNKQNTFFLTKLANFVTWPFNKIFKY
;
A
#
# COMPACT_ATOMS: atom_id res chain seq x y z
N MET A 1 -45.74 41.93 61.31
CA MET A 1 -45.40 43.05 60.41
C MET A 1 -44.10 42.70 59.70
N VAL A 2 -44.21 41.97 58.59
CA VAL A 2 -43.11 41.73 57.63
C VAL A 2 -43.69 42.12 56.28
N ASP A 3 -43.73 43.43 56.06
CA ASP A 3 -44.15 44.04 54.81
C ASP A 3 -42.93 44.15 53.89
N ARG A 4 -43.18 43.83 52.61
CA ARG A 4 -42.31 43.88 51.42
C ARG A 4 -41.73 42.54 50.97
N LEU A 5 -42.63 41.66 50.52
CA LEU A 5 -42.37 40.89 49.29
C LEU A 5 -42.21 41.92 48.16
N THR A 6 -41.03 41.98 47.58
CA THR A 6 -40.68 42.92 46.51
C THR A 6 -41.63 42.76 45.32
N PHE A 7 -42.32 43.84 45.01
CA PHE A 7 -43.29 44.02 43.91
C PHE A 7 -42.69 43.93 42.50
N HIS A 8 -41.39 43.68 42.38
CA HIS A 8 -40.81 43.35 41.09
C HIS A 8 -41.03 41.86 40.87
N GLY A 9 -42.07 41.53 40.10
CA GLY A 9 -42.38 40.20 39.60
C GLY A 9 -41.30 39.63 38.67
N HIS A 10 -40.03 39.81 39.01
CA HIS A 10 -38.97 38.95 38.55
C HIS A 10 -39.24 37.61 39.21
N ARG A 11 -39.88 36.69 38.48
CA ARG A 11 -39.74 35.25 38.72
C ARG A 11 -38.28 35.02 39.11
N TYR A 12 -38.04 34.29 40.20
CA TYR A 12 -36.71 33.74 40.48
C TYR A 12 -36.13 33.26 39.16
N VAL A 13 -35.11 34.00 38.73
CA VAL A 13 -34.70 34.13 37.34
C VAL A 13 -34.29 32.75 36.82
N ASP A 14 -34.78 32.41 35.62
CA ASP A 14 -34.70 31.10 34.96
C ASP A 14 -33.32 30.41 35.05
N GLU A 15 -32.23 31.15 35.25
CA GLU A 15 -30.86 30.64 35.32
C GLU A 15 -30.64 29.70 36.51
N ASN A 16 -31.05 30.06 37.72
CA ASN A 16 -30.87 29.18 38.89
C ASN A 16 -31.70 27.90 38.77
N PHE A 17 -32.86 27.97 38.10
CA PHE A 17 -33.69 26.80 37.85
C PHE A 17 -33.07 25.89 36.76
N LYS A 18 -32.52 26.48 35.70
CA LYS A 18 -31.75 25.76 34.68
C LYS A 18 -30.50 25.10 35.27
N GLU A 19 -29.79 25.80 36.16
CA GLU A 19 -28.61 25.27 36.83
C GLU A 19 -28.97 24.12 37.78
N ALA A 20 -30.04 24.27 38.59
CA ALA A 20 -30.54 23.20 39.45
C ALA A 20 -31.06 22.00 38.63
N GLN A 21 -31.70 22.24 37.49
CA GLN A 21 -32.14 21.20 36.57
C GLN A 21 -30.94 20.46 35.96
N ALA A 22 -29.93 21.19 35.46
CA ALA A 22 -28.71 20.61 34.91
C ALA A 22 -27.92 19.81 35.97
N ALA A 23 -27.83 20.32 37.20
CA ALA A 23 -27.21 19.61 38.32
C ALA A 23 -27.97 18.32 38.67
N ARG A 24 -29.30 18.36 38.64
CA ARG A 24 -30.13 17.16 38.84
C ARG A 24 -29.93 16.15 37.71
N GLU A 25 -29.95 16.59 36.46
CA GLU A 25 -29.72 15.72 35.30
C GLU A 25 -28.34 15.08 35.35
N ARG A 26 -27.31 15.85 35.74
CA ARG A 26 -25.96 15.35 35.97
C ARG A 26 -25.91 14.29 37.07
N LEU A 27 -26.56 14.51 38.21
CA LEU A 27 -26.61 13.54 39.31
C LEU A 27 -27.29 12.23 38.89
N MET A 28 -28.36 12.30 38.08
CA MET A 28 -29.01 11.11 37.54
C MET A 28 -28.07 10.32 36.62
N ILE A 29 -27.30 11.01 35.77
CA ILE A 29 -26.32 10.37 34.89
C ILE A 29 -25.13 9.82 35.70
N GLU A 30 -24.70 10.49 36.77
CA GLU A 30 -23.64 9.98 37.66
C GLU A 30 -24.08 8.71 38.40
N LEU A 31 -25.37 8.57 38.74
CA LEU A 31 -25.95 7.34 39.27
C LEU A 31 -25.94 6.19 38.24
N ASP A 32 -26.23 6.49 36.97
CA ASP A 32 -26.26 5.52 35.87
C ASP A 32 -24.87 5.23 35.28
N LYS A 33 -23.87 6.08 35.58
CA LYS A 33 -22.49 6.00 35.10
C LYS A 33 -21.86 4.61 35.19
N PRO A 34 -21.92 3.85 36.31
CA PRO A 34 -21.30 2.52 36.38
C PRO A 34 -21.90 1.55 35.36
N LEU A 35 -23.22 1.59 35.13
CA LEU A 35 -23.88 0.74 34.15
C LEU A 35 -23.49 1.12 32.71
N ILE A 36 -23.46 2.42 32.42
CA ILE A 36 -23.02 2.94 31.12
C ILE A 36 -21.55 2.61 30.88
N GLN A 37 -20.73 2.70 31.91
CA GLN A 37 -19.31 2.37 31.87
C GLN A 37 -19.08 0.89 31.55
N ASP A 38 -19.78 -0.02 32.21
CA ASP A 38 -19.65 -1.46 31.97
C ASP A 38 -20.09 -1.85 30.55
N THR A 39 -21.23 -1.33 30.09
CA THR A 39 -21.72 -1.57 28.73
C THR A 39 -20.79 -0.98 27.66
N THR A 40 -20.26 0.22 27.91
CA THR A 40 -19.32 0.85 26.98
C THR A 40 -17.98 0.13 26.96
N PHE A 41 -17.45 -0.31 28.11
CA PHE A 41 -16.18 -1.00 28.18
C PHE A 41 -16.21 -2.42 27.61
N THR A 42 -17.32 -3.14 27.79
CA THR A 42 -17.51 -4.44 27.15
C THR A 42 -17.51 -4.29 25.63
N GLU A 43 -18.23 -3.31 25.09
CA GLU A 43 -18.24 -3.04 23.65
C GLU A 43 -16.88 -2.55 23.14
N THR A 44 -16.22 -1.64 23.87
CA THR A 44 -14.87 -1.15 23.56
C THR A 44 -13.89 -2.32 23.49
N SER A 45 -13.97 -3.25 24.43
CA SER A 45 -13.12 -4.45 24.47
C SER A 45 -13.37 -5.37 23.27
N LEU A 46 -14.63 -5.56 22.86
CA LEU A 46 -14.97 -6.31 21.64
C LEU A 46 -14.44 -5.64 20.37
N ILE A 47 -14.51 -4.31 20.29
CA ILE A 47 -13.96 -3.53 19.17
C ILE A 47 -12.43 -3.67 19.16
N THR A 48 -11.75 -3.52 20.30
CA THR A 48 -10.29 -3.67 20.40
C THR A 48 -9.83 -5.07 20.00
N GLN A 49 -10.49 -6.12 20.48
CA GLN A 49 -10.16 -7.51 20.12
C GLN A 49 -10.31 -7.76 18.61
N LYS A 50 -11.40 -7.24 18.01
CA LYS A 50 -11.60 -7.32 16.57
C LYS A 50 -10.55 -6.50 15.83
N PHE A 51 -10.23 -5.30 16.29
CA PHE A 51 -9.21 -4.43 15.71
C PHE A 51 -7.84 -5.10 15.65
N GLU A 52 -7.42 -5.78 16.73
CA GLU A 52 -6.18 -6.56 16.76
C GLU A 52 -6.19 -7.72 15.77
N THR A 53 -7.35 -8.38 15.62
CA THR A 53 -7.51 -9.51 14.69
C THR A 53 -7.43 -9.03 13.24
N VAL A 54 -8.15 -7.96 12.92
CA VAL A 54 -8.16 -7.33 11.59
C VAL A 54 -6.77 -6.79 11.24
N SER A 55 -6.02 -6.28 12.22
CA SER A 55 -4.68 -5.77 12.00
C SER A 55 -3.66 -6.84 11.57
N LYS A 56 -3.95 -8.12 11.80
CA LYS A 56 -3.10 -9.24 11.40
C LYS A 56 -3.43 -9.78 10.00
N ILE A 57 -4.49 -9.30 9.35
CA ILE A 57 -4.89 -9.73 8.01
C ILE A 57 -3.84 -9.24 6.99
N LYS A 58 -3.32 -10.18 6.19
CA LYS A 58 -2.29 -9.89 5.16
C LYS A 58 -2.88 -9.20 3.93
N GLU A 59 -4.13 -9.48 3.61
CA GLU A 59 -4.79 -8.91 2.44
C GLU A 59 -5.32 -7.51 2.75
N TYR A 60 -4.69 -6.50 2.13
CA TYR A 60 -4.96 -5.10 2.45
C TYR A 60 -6.38 -4.63 2.11
N ARG A 61 -7.02 -5.19 1.07
CA ARG A 61 -8.42 -4.86 0.72
C ARG A 61 -9.39 -5.38 1.75
N GLU A 62 -9.29 -6.67 2.10
CA GLU A 62 -10.13 -7.28 3.14
C GLU A 62 -9.93 -6.56 4.48
N ARG A 63 -8.67 -6.26 4.82
CA ARG A 63 -8.32 -5.47 6.01
C ARG A 63 -9.03 -4.12 6.03
N HIS A 64 -8.98 -3.37 4.92
CA HIS A 64 -9.61 -2.06 4.80
C HIS A 64 -11.13 -2.14 4.98
N GLU A 65 -11.80 -3.12 4.36
CA GLU A 65 -13.25 -3.32 4.50
C GLU A 65 -13.65 -3.62 5.95
N GLN A 66 -12.93 -4.53 6.61
CA GLN A 66 -13.20 -4.89 8.01
C GLN A 66 -12.92 -3.73 8.98
N LEU A 67 -11.87 -2.94 8.73
CA LEU A 67 -11.59 -1.72 9.51
C LEU A 67 -12.70 -0.67 9.32
N THR A 68 -13.25 -0.53 8.10
CA THR A 68 -14.35 0.42 7.83
C THR A 68 -15.61 0.02 8.59
N ALA A 69 -15.92 -1.28 8.66
CA ALA A 69 -17.04 -1.78 9.47
C ALA A 69 -16.80 -1.56 10.98
N LEU A 70 -15.56 -1.72 11.45
CA LEU A 70 -15.17 -1.41 12.83
C LEU A 70 -15.33 0.08 13.15
N LEU A 71 -14.99 0.96 12.22
CA LEU A 71 -15.14 2.41 12.38
C LEU A 71 -16.61 2.78 12.58
N GLN A 72 -17.53 2.26 11.76
CA GLN A 72 -18.97 2.50 11.91
C GLN A 72 -19.50 2.05 13.29
N ARG A 73 -18.96 0.94 13.80
CA ARG A 73 -19.31 0.43 15.14
C ARG A 73 -18.77 1.34 16.25
N ALA A 74 -17.54 1.84 16.11
CA ALA A 74 -16.96 2.81 17.03
C ALA A 74 -17.69 4.16 17.00
N ASP A 75 -18.13 4.62 15.83
CA ASP A 75 -18.97 5.81 15.66
C ASP A 75 -20.31 5.65 16.39
N SER A 76 -20.98 4.52 16.16
CA SER A 76 -22.27 4.23 16.81
C SER A 76 -22.13 4.17 18.34
N LEU A 77 -21.02 3.64 18.85
CA LEU A 77 -20.74 3.61 20.28
C LEU A 77 -20.51 5.03 20.82
N LEU A 78 -19.74 5.85 20.12
CA LEU A 78 -19.47 7.24 20.51
C LEU A 78 -20.77 8.06 20.54
N ASP A 79 -21.61 7.93 19.51
CA ASP A 79 -22.91 8.61 19.42
C ASP A 79 -23.84 8.17 20.55
N SER A 80 -23.83 6.87 20.89
CA SER A 80 -24.58 6.35 22.04
C SER A 80 -24.12 7.01 23.35
N VAL A 81 -22.81 7.08 23.61
CA VAL A 81 -22.27 7.71 24.83
C VAL A 81 -22.61 9.20 24.89
N ILE A 82 -22.47 9.93 23.78
CA ILE A 82 -22.81 11.36 23.70
C ILE A 82 -24.30 11.58 23.94
N SER A 83 -25.16 10.72 23.37
CA SER A 83 -26.62 10.81 23.55
C SER A 83 -27.04 10.56 25.00
N GLN A 84 -26.33 9.69 25.70
CA GLN A 84 -26.58 9.37 27.12
C GLN A 84 -26.05 10.46 28.06
N ASP A 85 -24.95 11.13 27.71
CA ASP A 85 -24.37 12.22 28.50
C ASP A 85 -25.26 13.47 28.55
N LYS A 86 -26.13 13.67 27.54
CA LYS A 86 -27.06 14.81 27.41
C LYS A 86 -26.40 16.19 27.58
N GLY A 87 -25.09 16.29 27.34
CA GLY A 87 -24.32 17.52 27.51
C GLY A 87 -23.98 17.89 28.96
N THR A 88 -24.12 16.96 29.91
CA THR A 88 -23.77 17.18 31.32
C THR A 88 -22.26 17.05 31.58
N GLY A 89 -21.53 16.36 30.70
CA GLY A 89 -20.09 16.11 30.82
C GLY A 89 -19.72 15.04 31.85
N ALA A 90 -20.69 14.35 32.45
CA ALA A 90 -20.44 13.30 33.44
C ALA A 90 -19.72 12.06 32.86
N LEU A 91 -19.91 11.82 31.55
CA LEU A 91 -19.32 10.71 30.79
C LEU A 91 -18.12 11.12 29.94
N HIS A 92 -17.54 12.30 30.17
CA HIS A 92 -16.44 12.82 29.35
C HIS A 92 -15.27 11.84 29.21
N ASP A 93 -14.83 11.20 30.30
CA ASP A 93 -13.71 10.26 30.29
C ASP A 93 -14.01 9.02 29.41
N ILE A 94 -15.26 8.55 29.44
CA ILE A 94 -15.73 7.40 28.67
C ILE A 94 -15.78 7.79 27.19
N ALA A 95 -16.35 8.96 26.88
CA ALA A 95 -16.38 9.49 25.53
C ALA A 95 -14.96 9.68 24.95
N LEU A 96 -14.02 10.18 25.75
CA LEU A 96 -12.62 10.34 25.36
C LEU A 96 -11.95 9.00 25.04
N THR A 97 -12.25 7.96 25.81
CA THR A 97 -11.73 6.61 25.60
C THR A 97 -12.24 6.03 24.26
N VAL A 98 -13.55 6.11 24.02
CA VAL A 98 -14.15 5.66 22.76
C VAL A 98 -13.65 6.49 21.57
N HIS A 99 -13.47 7.80 21.76
CA HIS A 99 -12.90 8.67 20.73
C HIS A 99 -11.47 8.27 20.37
N SER A 100 -10.64 7.96 21.36
CA SER A 100 -9.25 7.50 21.13
C SER A 100 -9.21 6.18 20.36
N LEU A 101 -10.13 5.25 20.65
CA LEU A 101 -10.30 4.01 19.91
C LEU A 101 -10.72 4.29 18.46
N LYS A 102 -11.71 5.15 18.23
CA LYS A 102 -12.13 5.59 16.91
C LYS A 102 -10.94 6.18 16.12
N SER A 103 -10.21 7.12 16.70
CA SER A 103 -9.04 7.73 16.04
C SER A 103 -7.97 6.71 15.68
N SER A 104 -7.77 5.69 16.52
CA SER A 104 -6.85 4.58 16.24
C SER A 104 -7.31 3.78 15.01
N VAL A 105 -8.59 3.43 14.94
CA VAL A 105 -9.17 2.73 13.77
C VAL A 105 -9.07 3.58 12.50
N GLU A 106 -9.38 4.88 12.57
CA GLU A 106 -9.24 5.80 11.43
C GLU A 106 -7.81 5.90 10.92
N SER A 107 -6.84 5.97 11.84
CA SER A 107 -5.42 6.02 11.48
C SER A 107 -4.99 4.76 10.72
N GLU A 108 -5.47 3.60 11.15
CA GLU A 108 -5.14 2.33 10.50
C GLU A 108 -5.81 2.18 9.13
N ILE A 109 -7.04 2.69 8.95
CA ILE A 109 -7.68 2.75 7.63
C ILE A 109 -6.85 3.56 6.65
N LYS A 110 -6.33 4.72 7.07
CA LYS A 110 -5.47 5.57 6.23
C LYS A 110 -4.18 4.83 5.84
N ILE A 111 -3.57 4.11 6.78
CA ILE A 111 -2.37 3.31 6.51
C ILE A 111 -2.71 2.19 5.51
N ALA A 112 -3.78 1.43 5.75
CA ALA A 112 -4.21 0.36 4.86
C ALA A 112 -4.50 0.87 3.44
N HIS A 113 -5.18 2.01 3.31
CA HIS A 113 -5.48 2.63 2.03
C HIS A 113 -4.22 3.09 1.29
N THR A 114 -3.27 3.70 2.01
CA THR A 114 -1.98 4.13 1.44
C THR A 114 -1.19 2.94 0.89
N LEU A 115 -1.14 1.84 1.65
CA LEU A 115 -0.47 0.61 1.23
C LEU A 115 -1.12 -0.02 -0.02
N ILE A 116 -2.46 0.03 -0.15
CA ILE A 116 -3.14 -0.44 -1.36
C ILE A 116 -2.64 0.34 -2.59
N ILE A 117 -2.59 1.67 -2.50
CA ILE A 117 -2.15 2.54 -3.58
C ILE A 117 -0.67 2.27 -3.93
N GLU A 118 0.20 2.16 -2.93
CA GLU A 118 1.63 1.89 -3.15
C GLU A 118 1.87 0.53 -3.82
N ILE A 119 1.12 -0.50 -3.42
CA ILE A 119 1.22 -1.83 -4.04
C ILE A 119 0.75 -1.79 -5.49
N GLU A 120 -0.30 -1.05 -5.80
CA GLU A 120 -0.79 -0.89 -7.18
C GLU A 120 0.25 -0.16 -8.05
N LYS A 121 0.84 0.94 -7.56
CA LYS A 121 1.94 1.64 -8.24
C LYS A 121 3.15 0.73 -8.48
N PHE A 122 3.57 -0.01 -7.47
CA PHE A 122 4.72 -0.89 -7.58
C PHE A 122 4.48 -2.06 -8.56
N LYS A 123 3.24 -2.54 -8.66
CA LYS A 123 2.86 -3.53 -9.68
C LYS A 123 2.94 -2.96 -11.09
N GLU A 124 2.53 -1.71 -11.29
CA GLU A 124 2.63 -1.03 -12.58
C GLU A 124 4.07 -0.79 -12.98
N GLU A 125 4.89 -0.26 -12.07
CA GLU A 125 6.33 -0.05 -12.29
C GLU A 125 7.02 -1.37 -12.67
N ARG A 126 6.78 -2.46 -11.93
CA ARG A 126 7.32 -3.78 -12.28
C ARG A 126 6.90 -4.25 -13.67
N LYS A 127 5.65 -4.00 -14.08
CA LYS A 127 5.19 -4.35 -15.44
C LYS A 127 5.93 -3.54 -16.50
N MET A 128 6.17 -2.26 -16.28
CA MET A 128 6.94 -1.42 -17.20
C MET A 128 8.40 -1.87 -17.29
N THR A 129 9.07 -2.07 -16.15
CA THR A 129 10.46 -2.52 -16.12
C THR A 129 10.64 -3.91 -16.75
N THR A 130 9.68 -4.83 -16.56
CA THR A 130 9.75 -6.15 -17.20
C THR A 130 9.55 -6.06 -18.70
N GLN A 131 8.66 -5.19 -19.19
CA GLN A 131 8.49 -4.93 -20.62
C GLN A 131 9.73 -4.30 -21.26
N GLU A 132 10.35 -3.31 -20.58
CA GLU A 132 11.60 -2.68 -21.01
C GLU A 132 12.73 -3.72 -21.10
N PHE A 133 12.90 -4.53 -20.06
CA PHE A 133 13.90 -5.60 -20.03
C PHE A 133 13.68 -6.64 -21.14
N GLU A 134 12.43 -7.03 -21.40
CA GLU A 134 12.11 -7.94 -22.51
C GLU A 134 12.38 -7.31 -23.88
N ALA A 135 12.13 -6.02 -24.05
CA ALA A 135 12.44 -5.29 -25.28
C ALA A 135 13.96 -5.21 -25.50
N GLU A 136 14.72 -4.82 -24.49
CA GLU A 136 16.19 -4.78 -24.54
C GLU A 136 16.78 -6.16 -24.84
N LYS A 137 16.27 -7.21 -24.19
CA LYS A 137 16.69 -8.58 -24.45
C LYS A 137 16.49 -8.99 -25.91
N LYS A 138 15.33 -8.64 -26.50
CA LYS A 138 15.04 -8.90 -27.92
C LYS A 138 16.00 -8.14 -28.85
N GLU A 139 16.33 -6.89 -28.53
CA GLU A 139 17.32 -6.14 -29.30
C GLU A 139 18.72 -6.74 -29.22
N TRP A 140 19.13 -7.15 -28.02
CA TRP A 140 20.41 -7.84 -27.81
C TRP A 140 20.49 -9.16 -28.57
N GLU A 141 19.42 -9.95 -28.58
CA GLU A 141 19.35 -11.19 -29.34
C GLU A 141 19.45 -10.93 -30.86
N LYS A 142 18.80 -9.89 -31.38
CA LYS A 142 18.93 -9.48 -32.78
C LYS A 142 20.36 -9.07 -33.14
N LYS A 143 20.97 -8.19 -32.34
CA LYS A 143 22.37 -7.75 -32.53
C LYS A 143 23.33 -8.93 -32.48
N ARG A 144 23.11 -9.87 -31.57
CA ARG A 144 23.91 -11.11 -31.47
C ARG A 144 23.77 -11.96 -32.73
N ALA A 145 22.54 -12.18 -33.20
CA ALA A 145 22.29 -12.95 -34.42
C ALA A 145 22.91 -12.29 -35.67
N GLU A 146 22.90 -10.96 -35.76
CA GLU A 146 23.59 -10.22 -36.82
C GLU A 146 25.10 -10.41 -36.76
N LYS A 147 25.70 -10.27 -35.56
CA LYS A 147 27.13 -10.52 -35.35
C LYS A 147 27.54 -11.95 -35.67
N ASP A 148 26.72 -12.93 -35.32
CA ASP A 148 26.98 -14.33 -35.64
C ASP A 148 26.97 -14.57 -37.16
N LYS A 149 26.05 -13.94 -37.90
CA LYS A 149 26.05 -13.98 -39.38
C LYS A 149 27.29 -13.32 -39.99
N GLU A 150 27.71 -12.16 -39.47
CA GLU A 150 28.94 -11.48 -39.91
C GLU A 150 30.17 -12.37 -39.69
N ILE A 151 30.29 -12.99 -38.51
CA ILE A 151 31.38 -13.91 -38.17
C ILE A 151 31.38 -15.11 -39.11
N GLU A 152 30.21 -15.69 -39.40
CA GLU A 152 30.10 -16.82 -40.33
C GLU A 152 30.52 -16.44 -41.74
N HIS A 153 30.09 -15.27 -42.23
CA HIS A 153 30.50 -14.74 -43.53
C HIS A 153 32.02 -14.53 -43.61
N LEU A 154 32.64 -13.91 -42.60
CA LEU A 154 34.08 -13.72 -42.52
C LEU A 154 34.84 -15.06 -42.50
N LYS A 155 34.33 -16.06 -41.77
CA LYS A 155 34.90 -17.41 -41.76
C LYS A 155 34.86 -18.07 -43.14
N ARG A 156 33.78 -17.88 -43.91
CA ARG A 156 33.67 -18.39 -45.29
C ARG A 156 34.71 -17.73 -46.20
N LEU A 157 34.79 -16.40 -46.19
CA LEU A 157 35.80 -15.66 -46.96
C LEU A 157 37.23 -16.08 -46.61
N TYR A 158 37.54 -16.26 -45.32
CA TYR A 158 38.85 -16.71 -44.89
C TYR A 158 39.19 -18.11 -45.41
N ARG A 159 38.23 -19.04 -45.41
CA ARG A 159 38.40 -20.38 -46.00
C ARG A 159 38.65 -20.29 -47.50
N GLU A 160 37.94 -19.44 -48.22
CA GLU A 160 38.14 -19.24 -49.66
C GLU A 160 39.54 -18.69 -49.97
N ILE A 161 39.99 -17.68 -49.23
CA ILE A 161 41.34 -17.12 -49.39
C ILE A 161 42.40 -18.19 -49.09
N LYS A 162 42.24 -18.95 -48.00
CA LYS A 162 43.15 -20.04 -47.65
C LYS A 162 43.20 -21.12 -48.73
N ASN A 163 42.06 -21.50 -49.30
CA ASN A 163 41.99 -22.47 -50.39
C ASN A 163 42.64 -21.94 -51.68
N LYS A 164 42.46 -20.65 -52.01
CA LYS A 164 43.13 -20.00 -53.13
C LYS A 164 44.65 -19.91 -52.93
N GLN A 165 45.12 -19.60 -51.73
CA GLN A 165 46.55 -19.61 -51.41
C GLN A 165 47.14 -21.02 -51.48
N ASN A 166 46.45 -22.03 -50.94
CA ASN A 166 46.89 -23.42 -51.01
C ASN A 166 46.96 -23.91 -52.46
N THR A 167 45.98 -23.59 -53.30
CA THR A 167 46.01 -23.95 -54.74
C THR A 167 47.10 -23.20 -55.49
N PHE A 168 47.33 -21.91 -55.22
CA PHE A 168 48.46 -21.15 -55.78
C PHE A 168 49.82 -21.70 -55.34
N PHE A 169 49.95 -22.12 -54.07
CA PHE A 169 51.16 -22.73 -53.55
C PHE A 169 51.40 -24.12 -54.18
N LEU A 170 50.36 -24.96 -54.27
CA LEU A 170 50.44 -26.27 -54.91
C LEU A 170 50.78 -26.17 -56.40
N THR A 171 50.19 -25.22 -57.14
CA THR A 171 50.54 -24.98 -58.54
C THR A 171 51.94 -24.44 -58.71
N LYS A 172 52.41 -23.56 -57.81
CA LYS A 172 53.80 -23.07 -57.82
C LYS A 172 54.80 -24.19 -57.52
N LEU A 173 54.49 -25.08 -56.58
CA LEU A 173 55.28 -26.28 -56.30
C LEU A 173 55.26 -27.26 -57.47
N ALA A 174 54.10 -27.54 -58.05
CA ALA A 174 53.98 -28.40 -59.22
C ALA A 174 54.81 -27.84 -60.40
N ASN A 175 54.73 -26.54 -60.67
CA ASN A 175 55.53 -25.87 -61.69
C ASN A 175 57.04 -25.89 -61.35
N PHE A 176 57.42 -25.74 -60.08
CA PHE A 176 58.81 -25.84 -59.65
C PHE A 176 59.39 -27.25 -59.82
N VAL A 177 58.62 -28.28 -59.44
CA VAL A 177 59.03 -29.69 -59.56
C VAL A 177 59.03 -30.14 -61.02
N THR A 178 58.11 -29.64 -61.85
CA THR A 178 58.04 -29.98 -63.29
C THR A 178 58.98 -29.15 -64.16
N TRP A 179 59.50 -28.01 -63.69
CA TRP A 179 60.48 -27.16 -64.40
C TRP A 179 61.76 -27.89 -64.86
N PRO A 180 62.43 -28.72 -64.01
CA PRO A 180 63.59 -29.48 -64.47
C PRO A 180 63.22 -30.56 -65.50
N PHE A 181 62.04 -31.18 -65.39
CA PHE A 181 61.60 -32.21 -66.33
C PHE A 181 61.17 -31.64 -67.69
N ASN A 182 60.49 -30.48 -67.71
CA ASN A 182 60.12 -29.80 -68.95
C ASN A 182 61.33 -29.31 -69.77
N LYS A 183 62.48 -29.09 -69.13
CA LYS A 183 63.76 -28.76 -69.80
C LYS A 183 64.46 -29.98 -70.40
N ILE A 184 64.18 -31.18 -69.92
CA ILE A 184 64.82 -32.43 -70.39
C ILE A 184 64.03 -33.06 -71.55
N PHE A 185 62.72 -32.77 -71.67
CA PHE A 185 61.84 -33.36 -72.69
C PHE A 185 61.40 -32.41 -73.82
N LYS A 186 61.87 -31.15 -73.84
CA LYS A 186 61.71 -30.25 -74.99
C LYS A 186 63.02 -30.18 -75.77
N TYR A 187 63.11 -31.05 -76.78
CA TYR A 187 64.01 -30.92 -77.94
C TYR A 187 63.79 -29.58 -78.65
#